data_AF-A0A093YLZ1-F1
#
_entry.id   AF-A0A093YLZ1-F1
#
_cell.length_a   1.000
_cell.length_b   1.000
_cell.length_c   1.000
_cell.angle_alpha   90.00
_cell.angle_beta   90.00
_cell.angle_gamma   90.00
#
_symmetry.space_group_name_H-M   'P 1'
#
loop_
_entity.id
_entity.type
_entity.pdbx_description
1 polymer ?
#
loop_
_entity_poly.entity_id
_entity_poly.type
_entity_poly.pdbx_seq_one_letter_code
_entity_poly.pdbx_strand_id
1 'polypeptide(L)'
;MVYLNDGVYGNFSSIMFDHQNPIAQVLRTGERSLHGSIAASQSVTGGTEYSIFGPTCDGIDHITKSIRFDHTLDVGDWLYFEDMGAYTKCSATRFNGFTDAHDVIYVSSEPGAAALLGMK
;
A
#
# COMPACT_ATOMS: atom_id res chain seq x y z
N MET A 1 11.57 6.64 9.69
CA MET A 1 10.73 7.11 8.56
C MET A 1 11.01 6.20 7.37
N VAL A 2 9.99 5.88 6.59
CA VAL A 2 10.12 5.14 5.32
C VAL A 2 9.30 5.84 4.24
N TYR A 3 9.73 5.71 2.99
CA TYR A 3 9.11 6.36 1.83
C TYR A 3 8.66 5.29 0.84
N LEU A 4 7.41 5.36 0.42
CA LEU A 4 6.83 4.48 -0.60
C LEU A 4 6.84 5.17 -1.97
N ASN A 5 6.61 4.37 -3.01
CA ASN A 5 6.52 4.82 -4.40
C ASN A 5 5.11 5.27 -4.81
N ASP A 6 4.19 5.38 -3.86
CA ASP A 6 2.83 5.91 -4.03
C ASP A 6 2.45 6.69 -2.75
N GLY A 7 1.52 7.62 -2.85
CA GLY A 7 1.26 8.64 -1.82
C GLY A 7 -0.12 9.27 -1.91
N VAL A 8 -0.32 10.36 -1.15
CA VAL A 8 -1.63 11.05 -1.04
C VAL A 8 -2.08 11.71 -2.35
N TYR A 9 -1.16 11.90 -3.28
CA TYR A 9 -1.46 12.37 -4.64
C TYR A 9 -1.78 11.23 -5.62
N GLY A 10 -1.61 9.97 -5.21
CA GLY A 10 -1.91 8.75 -5.96
C GLY A 10 -3.04 7.93 -5.33
N ASN A 11 -2.83 6.64 -5.06
CA ASN A 11 -3.91 5.79 -4.52
C ASN A 11 -4.30 6.14 -3.07
N PHE A 12 -3.46 6.85 -2.33
CA PHE A 12 -3.77 7.29 -0.96
C PHE A 12 -4.51 8.63 -0.90
N SER A 13 -4.99 9.15 -2.04
CA SER A 13 -5.83 10.35 -2.07
C SER A 13 -7.11 10.22 -1.23
N SER A 14 -7.59 8.99 -1.02
CA SER A 14 -8.70 8.67 -0.10
C SER A 14 -8.47 9.16 1.33
N ILE A 15 -7.22 9.28 1.80
CA ILE A 15 -6.91 9.84 3.13
C ILE A 15 -7.39 11.30 3.22
N MET A 16 -7.18 12.08 2.16
CA MET A 16 -7.47 13.51 2.13
C MET A 16 -8.93 13.79 1.80
N PHE A 17 -9.52 13.04 0.86
CA PHE A 17 -10.84 13.36 0.31
C PHE A 17 -11.97 12.49 0.85
N ASP A 18 -11.67 11.29 1.31
CA ASP A 18 -12.65 10.31 1.79
C ASP A 18 -12.44 9.93 3.27
N HIS A 19 -11.45 10.55 3.94
CA HIS A 19 -11.11 10.36 5.35
C HIS A 19 -10.83 8.90 5.73
N GLN A 20 -10.32 8.12 4.78
CA GLN A 20 -9.96 6.72 4.99
C GLN A 20 -8.66 6.60 5.79
N ASN A 21 -8.51 5.46 6.48
CA ASN A 21 -7.32 5.16 7.29
C ASN A 21 -6.69 3.83 6.84
N PRO A 22 -6.00 3.79 5.69
CA PRO A 22 -5.32 2.57 5.22
C PRO A 22 -4.28 2.09 6.25
N ILE A 23 -4.29 0.78 6.53
CA ILE A 23 -3.38 0.16 7.50
C ILE A 23 -2.29 -0.61 6.75
N ALA A 24 -1.05 -0.18 6.92
CA ALA A 24 0.09 -0.86 6.31
C ALA A 24 0.34 -2.23 6.95
N GLN A 25 0.59 -3.23 6.12
CA GLN A 25 1.03 -4.57 6.52
C GLN A 25 2.30 -4.94 5.76
N VAL A 26 3.21 -5.69 6.39
CA VAL A 26 4.44 -6.13 5.73
C VAL A 26 4.15 -7.30 4.79
N LEU A 27 4.33 -7.11 3.49
CA LEU A 27 4.17 -8.17 2.50
C LEU A 27 5.41 -9.06 2.46
N ARG A 28 6.59 -8.46 2.40
CA ARG A 28 7.87 -9.15 2.20
C ARG A 28 9.00 -8.38 2.85
N THR A 29 9.88 -9.11 3.54
CA THR A 29 11.17 -8.62 4.00
C THR A 29 12.30 -9.53 3.50
N GLY A 30 13.25 -8.97 2.74
CA GLY A 30 14.23 -9.76 1.99
C GLY A 30 13.57 -10.84 1.11
N GLU A 31 13.94 -12.11 1.30
CA GLU A 31 13.37 -13.26 0.56
C GLU A 31 12.10 -13.84 1.22
N ARG A 32 11.72 -13.36 2.40
CA ARG A 32 10.61 -13.93 3.17
C ARG A 32 9.30 -13.19 2.91
N SER A 33 8.31 -13.90 2.36
CA SER A 33 6.93 -13.42 2.33
C SER A 33 6.27 -13.55 3.71
N LEU A 34 5.56 -12.52 4.13
CA LEU A 34 4.83 -12.44 5.41
C LEU A 34 3.32 -12.30 5.22
N HIS A 35 2.82 -12.29 3.98
CA HIS A 35 1.40 -12.11 3.66
C HIS A 35 0.47 -12.94 4.56
N GLY A 36 -0.50 -12.29 5.20
CA GLY A 36 -1.50 -12.94 6.06
C GLY A 36 -0.97 -13.54 7.37
N SER A 37 0.33 -13.41 7.65
CA SER A 37 0.91 -13.86 8.92
C SER A 37 0.76 -12.80 10.01
N ILE A 38 0.72 -13.24 11.27
CA ILE A 38 0.70 -12.33 12.43
C ILE A 38 1.89 -11.35 12.40
N ALA A 39 3.01 -11.78 11.85
CA ALA A 39 4.22 -10.99 11.74
C ALA A 39 4.16 -9.87 10.67
N ALA A 40 3.18 -9.90 9.76
CA ALA A 40 2.92 -8.82 8.82
C ALA A 40 2.19 -7.63 9.45
N SER A 41 1.42 -7.90 10.51
CA SER A 41 0.58 -6.89 11.16
C SER A 41 1.40 -5.97 12.06
N GLN A 42 0.77 -4.89 12.51
CA GLN A 42 1.35 -3.98 13.49
C GLN A 42 1.73 -4.73 14.78
N SER A 43 2.91 -4.43 15.32
CA SER A 43 3.36 -4.95 16.62
C SER A 43 2.54 -4.35 17.77
N VAL A 44 2.15 -5.21 18.72
CA VAL A 44 1.37 -4.86 19.91
C VAL A 44 2.25 -4.78 21.16
N THR A 45 3.39 -5.48 21.18
CA THR A 45 4.26 -5.65 22.35
C THR A 45 5.60 -4.94 22.23
N GLY A 46 5.84 -4.19 21.15
CA GLY A 46 7.08 -3.47 20.93
C GLY A 46 7.27 -3.08 19.46
N GLY A 47 8.48 -3.32 18.95
CA GLY A 47 8.83 -3.11 17.55
C GLY A 47 9.48 -1.76 17.26
N THR A 48 9.98 -1.65 16.03
CA THR A 48 10.54 -0.40 15.51
C THR A 48 9.41 0.49 15.03
N GLU A 49 9.43 1.75 15.43
CA GLU A 49 8.42 2.74 15.04
C GLU A 49 8.77 3.43 13.72
N TYR A 50 7.76 3.55 12.87
CA TYR A 50 7.85 4.14 11.54
C TYR A 50 6.75 5.17 11.32
N SER A 51 7.13 6.24 10.63
CA SER A 51 6.22 7.11 9.89
C SER A 51 6.39 6.80 8.40
N ILE A 52 5.29 6.63 7.67
CA ILE A 52 5.26 6.21 6.26
C ILE A 52 4.84 7.39 5.39
N PHE A 53 5.69 7.77 4.45
CA PHE A 53 5.48 8.88 3.52
C PHE A 53 5.33 8.38 2.08
N GLY A 54 4.68 9.18 1.25
CA GLY A 54 4.70 9.00 -0.20
C GLY A 54 5.95 9.59 -0.84
N PRO A 55 6.04 9.56 -2.19
CA PRO A 55 7.26 9.86 -2.91
C PRO A 55 7.46 11.35 -3.22
N THR A 56 6.47 12.20 -2.95
CA THR A 56 6.52 13.61 -3.38
C THR A 56 7.41 14.46 -2.48
N CYS A 57 7.78 15.64 -2.99
CA CYS A 57 8.54 16.64 -2.21
C CYS A 57 7.63 17.47 -1.29
N ASP A 58 6.36 17.09 -1.13
CA ASP A 58 5.42 17.77 -0.25
C ASP A 58 5.38 17.09 1.12
N GLY A 59 5.54 17.86 2.20
CA GLY A 59 5.52 17.35 3.56
C GLY A 59 4.15 16.80 4.00
N ILE A 60 3.07 17.12 3.28
CA ILE A 60 1.74 16.54 3.56
C ILE A 60 1.56 15.14 2.97
N ASP A 61 2.50 14.67 2.13
CA ASP A 61 2.48 13.34 1.53
C ASP A 61 2.85 12.26 2.55
N HIS A 62 1.97 12.10 3.52
CA HIS A 62 2.18 11.36 4.76
C HIS A 62 1.02 10.38 4.95
N ILE A 63 1.30 9.09 4.74
CA ILE A 63 0.32 8.01 4.70
C ILE A 63 0.00 7.52 6.11
N THR A 64 1.03 7.31 6.94
CA THR A 64 0.87 6.77 8.30
C THR A 64 1.75 7.53 9.27
N LYS A 65 1.13 8.18 10.27
CA LYS A 65 1.84 8.98 11.28
C LYS A 65 2.77 8.17 12.16
N SER A 66 2.29 7.04 12.68
CA SER A 66 3.05 6.12 13.51
C SER A 66 2.49 4.72 13.37
N ILE A 67 3.37 3.76 13.12
CA ILE A 67 3.09 2.32 13.14
C ILE A 67 4.34 1.59 13.63
N ARG A 68 4.17 0.46 14.32
CA ARG A 68 5.28 -0.38 14.77
C ARG A 68 5.26 -1.72 14.08
N PHE A 69 6.41 -2.21 13.68
CA PHE A 69 6.58 -3.59 13.20
C PHE A 69 7.64 -4.30 14.03
N ASP A 70 7.49 -5.61 14.23
CA ASP A 70 8.50 -6.43 14.91
C ASP A 70 9.78 -6.58 14.08
N HIS A 71 9.67 -6.35 12.78
CA HIS A 71 10.78 -6.36 11.83
C HIS A 71 11.30 -4.96 11.57
N THR A 72 12.61 -4.85 11.38
CA THR A 72 13.21 -3.64 10.83
C THR A 72 13.03 -3.64 9.31
N LEU A 73 12.29 -2.67 8.78
CA LEU A 73 12.12 -2.47 7.34
C LEU A 73 13.38 -1.91 6.69
N ASP A 74 13.70 -2.39 5.49
CA ASP A 74 14.78 -1.88 4.64
C ASP A 74 14.31 -1.55 3.22
N VAL A 75 15.15 -0.85 2.46
CA VAL A 75 14.89 -0.52 1.05
C VAL A 75 14.72 -1.80 0.24
N GLY A 76 13.58 -1.91 -0.46
CA GLY A 76 13.23 -3.07 -1.29
C GLY A 76 12.27 -4.06 -0.62
N ASP A 77 11.97 -3.85 0.67
CA ASP A 77 10.86 -4.51 1.34
C ASP A 77 9.52 -3.98 0.81
N TRP A 78 8.50 -4.83 0.90
CA TRP A 78 7.17 -4.51 0.35
C TRP A 78 6.16 -4.41 1.48
N LEU A 79 5.34 -3.36 1.41
CA LEU A 79 4.14 -3.21 2.21
C LEU A 79 2.92 -3.43 1.32
N TYR A 80 1.82 -3.88 1.92
CA TYR A 80 0.52 -3.94 1.28
C TYR A 80 -0.54 -3.26 2.14
N PHE A 81 -1.60 -2.84 1.47
CA PHE A 81 -2.75 -2.15 2.06
C PHE A 81 -4.00 -2.81 1.50
N GLU A 82 -4.88 -3.24 2.38
CA GLU A 82 -6.17 -3.84 2.02
C GLU A 82 -7.24 -2.76 1.88
N ASP A 83 -8.41 -3.14 1.34
CA ASP A 83 -9.57 -2.25 1.18
C ASP A 83 -9.35 -0.99 0.32
N MET A 84 -8.33 -1.00 -0.55
CA MET A 84 -7.95 0.12 -1.43
C MET A 84 -8.74 0.23 -2.75
N GLY A 85 -10.00 -0.22 -2.77
CA GLY A 85 -10.80 -0.32 -4.00
C GLY A 85 -11.61 0.92 -4.38
N ALA A 86 -12.03 1.73 -3.40
CA ALA A 86 -12.92 2.87 -3.61
C ALA A 86 -12.19 4.20 -3.38
N TYR A 87 -12.43 5.19 -4.25
CA TYR A 87 -11.86 6.54 -4.12
C TYR A 87 -10.33 6.59 -4.00
N THR A 88 -9.64 5.63 -4.63
CA THR A 88 -8.18 5.52 -4.68
C THR A 88 -7.65 5.90 -6.06
N LYS A 89 -7.52 4.94 -6.97
CA LYS A 89 -6.97 5.11 -8.32
C LYS A 89 -7.72 6.16 -9.13
N CYS A 90 -9.04 6.29 -8.93
CA CYS A 90 -9.87 7.21 -9.70
C CYS A 90 -9.56 8.70 -9.45
N SER A 91 -8.90 9.03 -8.34
CA SER A 91 -8.51 10.40 -7.96
C SER A 91 -6.99 10.62 -7.96
N ALA A 92 -6.23 9.64 -8.45
CA ALA A 92 -4.78 9.76 -8.58
C ALA A 92 -4.39 10.86 -9.59
N THR A 93 -3.28 11.54 -9.32
CA THR A 93 -2.73 12.61 -10.15
C THR A 93 -1.26 12.36 -10.44
N ARG A 94 -0.70 13.13 -11.37
CA ARG A 94 0.73 13.07 -11.74
C ARG A 94 1.57 14.17 -11.08
N PHE A 95 1.18 14.59 -9.88
CA PHE A 95 1.92 15.59 -9.12
C PHE A 95 3.37 15.13 -8.89
N ASN A 96 4.33 16.06 -8.90
CA ASN A 96 5.77 15.80 -8.93
C ASN A 96 6.29 14.89 -10.07
N GLY A 97 5.47 14.60 -11.08
CA GLY A 97 5.86 13.79 -12.23
C GLY A 97 5.83 12.28 -11.99
N PHE A 98 5.36 11.82 -10.82
CA PHE A 98 5.12 10.40 -10.58
C PHE A 98 3.96 9.90 -11.45
N THR A 99 4.03 8.63 -11.84
CA THR A 99 3.01 8.01 -12.71
C THR A 99 1.74 7.72 -11.92
N ASP A 100 0.59 7.96 -12.54
CA ASP A 100 -0.74 7.54 -12.08
C ASP A 100 -1.20 6.22 -12.76
N ALA A 101 -0.35 5.67 -13.63
CA ALA A 101 -0.53 4.35 -14.20
C ALA A 101 -0.23 3.30 -13.12
N HIS A 102 -1.30 2.82 -12.48
CA HIS A 102 -1.27 1.70 -11.55
C HIS A 102 -1.76 0.45 -12.26
N ASP A 103 -0.90 -0.57 -12.34
CA ASP A 103 -1.28 -1.88 -12.87
C ASP A 103 -2.37 -2.48 -12.00
N VAL A 104 -3.43 -2.97 -12.64
CA VAL A 104 -4.53 -3.66 -11.96
C VAL A 104 -4.62 -5.07 -12.52
N ILE A 105 -4.28 -6.04 -11.69
CA ILE A 105 -4.39 -7.45 -12.02
C ILE A 105 -5.76 -7.93 -11.54
N TYR A 106 -6.70 -8.06 -12.48
CA TYR A 106 -8.01 -8.64 -12.19
C TYR A 106 -7.89 -10.16 -12.05
N VAL A 107 -8.33 -10.69 -10.92
CA VAL A 107 -8.37 -12.13 -10.63
C VAL A 107 -9.79 -12.56 -10.34
N SER A 108 -10.14 -13.79 -10.71
CA SER A 108 -11.43 -14.38 -10.37
C SER A 108 -11.29 -15.89 -10.24
N SER A 109 -11.82 -16.46 -9.17
CA SER A 109 -11.93 -17.91 -8.97
C SER A 109 -13.24 -18.47 -9.54
N GLU A 110 -14.14 -17.62 -10.03
CA GLU A 110 -15.41 -18.03 -10.63
C GLU A 110 -15.16 -18.71 -11.99
N PRO A 111 -15.59 -19.97 -12.19
CA PRO A 111 -15.38 -20.67 -13.46
C PRO A 111 -15.96 -19.93 -14.67
N GLY A 112 -17.08 -19.23 -14.48
CA GLY A 112 -17.71 -18.43 -15.53
C GLY A 112 -16.89 -17.20 -15.94
N ALA A 113 -16.06 -16.66 -15.04
CA ALA A 113 -15.19 -15.52 -15.35
C ALA A 113 -14.03 -15.93 -16.29
N ALA A 114 -13.45 -17.13 -16.10
CA ALA A 114 -12.43 -17.65 -17.01
C ALA A 114 -12.97 -17.79 -18.45
N ALA A 115 -14.22 -18.25 -18.60
CA ALA A 115 -14.89 -18.35 -19.90
C ALA A 115 -15.12 -16.98 -20.56
N LEU A 116 -15.42 -15.94 -19.77
CA LEU A 116 -15.59 -14.56 -20.26
C LEU A 116 -14.27 -13.88 -20.62
N LEU A 117 -13.17 -14.24 -19.94
CA LEU A 117 -11.84 -13.65 -20.17
C LEU A 117 -11.04 -14.34 -21.29
N GLY A 118 -11.58 -15.39 -21.90
CA GLY A 118 -10.89 -16.12 -22.99
C GLY A 118 -9.61 -16.83 -22.55
N MET A 119 -9.43 -17.01 -21.24
CA MET A 119 -8.31 -17.72 -20.65
C MET A 119 -8.60 -19.23 -20.73
N LYS A 120 -8.00 -19.90 -21.73
CA LYS A 120 -8.04 -21.37 -21.88
C LYS A 120 -7.02 -22.05 -21.00
#